data_AF-A0A261EQ25-F1
#
_entry.id   AF-A0A261EQ25-F1
#
_cell.length_a   1.000
_cell.length_b   1.000
_cell.length_c   1.000
_cell.angle_alpha   90.00
_cell.angle_beta   90.00
_cell.angle_gamma   90.00
#
_symmetry.space_group_name_H-M   'P 1'
#
loop_
_entity.id
_entity.type
_entity.pdbx_description
1 polymer ?
#
loop_
_entity_poly.entity_id
_entity_poly.type
_entity_poly.pdbx_seq_one_letter_code
_entity_poly.pdbx_strand_id
1 'polypeptide(L)'
;MPASSNTMQVNIVATDRPVWSGQARSVSIPAQQGAMGILPNHEPILSLIKKGTVTVIEADGTSTSFDVDEGFISFDSNKLTVAVEHSTKSQYPSGQ
;
A
#
# COMPACT_ATOMS: atom_id res chain seq x y z
N MET A 1 -4.49 27.73 0.95
CA MET A 1 -3.25 26.97 1.17
C MET A 1 -3.33 25.72 0.29
N PRO A 2 -2.64 25.61 -0.86
CA PRO A 2 -2.57 24.33 -1.56
C PRO A 2 -1.74 23.38 -0.69
N ALA A 3 -2.35 22.25 -0.28
CA ALA A 3 -1.66 21.23 0.47
C ALA A 3 -0.49 20.72 -0.37
N SER A 4 0.74 20.92 0.11
CA SER A 4 1.96 20.37 -0.48
C SER A 4 1.72 18.90 -0.79
N SER A 5 1.68 18.55 -2.07
CA SER A 5 1.33 17.23 -2.57
C SER A 5 2.47 16.25 -2.31
N ASN A 6 2.81 16.02 -1.05
CA ASN A 6 3.69 14.96 -0.63
C ASN A 6 2.95 13.66 -0.94
N THR A 7 3.41 12.99 -1.98
CA THR A 7 2.94 11.68 -2.42
C THR A 7 4.16 10.77 -2.47
N MET A 8 3.93 9.47 -2.40
CA MET A 8 4.94 8.42 -2.49
C MET A 8 4.55 7.45 -3.59
N GLN A 9 5.55 6.90 -4.27
CA GLN A 9 5.29 5.86 -5.27
C GLN A 9 4.97 4.57 -4.53
N VAL A 10 3.88 3.89 -4.88
CA VAL A 10 3.47 2.65 -4.25
C VAL A 10 3.32 1.59 -5.32
N ASN A 11 4.00 0.47 -5.12
CA ASN A 11 3.98 -0.68 -6.00
C ASN A 11 3.57 -1.90 -5.20
N ILE A 12 2.48 -2.54 -5.60
CA ILE A 12 2.01 -3.81 -5.05
C ILE A 12 2.32 -4.88 -6.08
N VAL A 13 3.10 -5.87 -5.68
CA VAL A 13 3.52 -7.00 -6.52
C VAL A 13 3.15 -8.31 -5.83
N ALA A 14 2.59 -9.23 -6.60
CA ALA A 14 2.42 -10.62 -6.20
C ALA A 14 3.57 -11.43 -6.79
N THR A 15 3.82 -12.63 -6.27
CA THR A 15 4.87 -13.52 -6.77
C THR A 15 4.74 -13.81 -8.28
N ASP A 16 3.52 -13.84 -8.81
CA ASP A 16 3.22 -14.16 -10.20
C ASP A 16 3.10 -12.94 -11.12
N ARG A 17 2.73 -11.76 -10.60
CA ARG A 17 2.47 -10.56 -11.42
C ARG A 17 2.49 -9.25 -10.63
N PRO A 18 2.76 -8.10 -11.29
CA PRO A 18 2.44 -6.80 -10.71
C PRO A 18 0.92 -6.65 -10.54
N VAL A 19 0.50 -6.15 -9.38
CA VAL A 19 -0.90 -6.07 -8.97
C VAL A 19 -1.43 -4.67 -9.17
N TRP A 20 -0.67 -3.68 -8.71
CA TRP A 20 -1.02 -2.28 -8.79
C TRP A 20 0.22 -1.39 -8.62
N SER A 21 0.20 -0.23 -9.26
CA SER A 21 1.26 0.77 -9.13
C SER A 21 0.68 2.16 -9.33
N GLY A 22 1.01 3.09 -8.43
CA GLY A 22 0.50 4.47 -8.49
C GLY A 22 1.09 5.38 -7.43
N GLN A 23 0.64 6.64 -7.41
CA GLN A 23 1.05 7.62 -6.40
C GLN A 23 0.02 7.66 -5.27
N ALA A 24 0.49 7.54 -4.04
CA ALA A 24 -0.35 7.58 -2.84
C ALA A 24 0.08 8.69 -1.89
N ARG A 25 -0.88 9.27 -1.17
CA ARG A 25 -0.61 10.20 -0.08
C ARG A 25 -0.39 9.49 1.26
N SER A 26 -0.99 8.31 1.43
CA SER A 26 -0.77 7.48 2.60
C SER A 26 -1.15 6.04 2.29
N VAL A 27 -0.46 5.10 2.93
CA VAL A 27 -0.79 3.67 2.81
C VAL A 27 -0.90 3.06 4.19
N SER A 28 -1.95 2.29 4.43
CA SER A 28 -2.16 1.50 5.64
C SER A 28 -1.93 0.02 5.33
N ILE A 29 -1.13 -0.65 6.14
CA ILE A 29 -0.64 -2.01 5.87
C ILE A 29 -0.78 -2.87 7.14
N PRO A 30 -1.23 -4.13 7.03
CA PRO A 30 -1.30 -5.06 8.16
C PRO A 30 0.10 -5.63 8.48
N ALA A 31 0.88 -4.92 9.28
CA ALA A 31 2.14 -5.43 9.82
C ALA A 31 1.92 -6.57 10.83
N GLN A 32 2.97 -7.33 11.12
CA GLN A 32 2.92 -8.43 12.10
C GLN A 32 2.45 -7.95 13.49
N GLN A 33 2.91 -6.78 13.93
CA GLN A 33 2.56 -6.17 15.23
C GLN A 33 1.40 -5.16 15.16
N GLY A 34 0.47 -5.31 14.20
CA GLY A 34 -0.72 -4.44 14.09
C GLY A 34 -0.81 -3.72 12.75
N ALA A 35 -1.55 -2.60 12.69
CA ALA A 35 -1.63 -1.79 11.48
C ALA A 35 -0.50 -0.74 11.46
N MET A 36 0.19 -0.62 10.34
CA MET A 36 1.24 0.37 10.11
C MET A 36 0.82 1.33 9.00
N GLY A 37 0.81 2.63 9.31
CA GLY A 37 0.58 3.69 8.33
C GLY A 37 1.91 4.25 7.84
N ILE A 38 2.13 4.24 6.52
CA ILE A 38 3.30 4.81 5.86
C ILE A 38 2.90 6.10 5.15
N LEU A 39 3.67 7.15 5.41
CA LEU A 39 3.52 8.48 4.82
C LEU A 39 4.72 8.80 3.92
N PRO A 40 4.58 9.79 3.02
CA PRO A 40 5.69 10.28 2.19
C PRO A 40 6.85 10.78 3.05
N ASN A 41 8.08 10.52 2.62
CA ASN A 41 9.33 10.82 3.33
C ASN A 41 9.49 10.09 4.68
N HIS A 42 8.86 8.93 4.84
CA HIS A 42 9.16 8.05 5.98
C HIS A 42 10.61 7.54 5.92
N GLU A 43 11.16 7.13 7.07
CA GLU A 43 12.45 6.45 7.11
C GLU A 43 12.40 5.13 6.31
N PRO A 44 13.49 4.73 5.63
CA PRO A 44 13.55 3.44 4.97
C PRO A 44 13.22 2.29 5.94
N ILE A 45 12.33 1.39 5.52
CA ILE A 45 11.90 0.27 6.35
C ILE A 45 11.77 -0.99 5.52
N LEU A 46 12.20 -2.11 6.09
CA LEU A 46 11.94 -3.45 5.59
C LEU A 46 11.25 -4.24 6.70
N SER A 47 10.04 -4.70 6.45
CA SER A 47 9.26 -5.41 7.48
C SER A 47 8.38 -6.48 6.87
N LEU A 48 8.04 -7.49 7.68
CA LEU A 48 7.09 -8.53 7.31
C LEU A 48 5.65 -8.04 7.55
N ILE A 49 4.76 -8.44 6.65
CA ILE A 49 3.33 -8.19 6.78
C ILE A 49 2.59 -9.51 6.87
N LYS A 50 1.43 -9.47 7.53
CA LYS A 50 0.54 -10.62 7.66
C LYS A 50 -0.62 -10.47 6.68
N LYS A 51 -1.34 -11.57 6.47
CA LYS A 51 -2.60 -11.57 5.74
C LYS A 51 -3.55 -10.50 6.29
N GLY A 52 -4.10 -9.68 5.40
CA GLY A 52 -5.03 -8.61 5.74
C GLY A 52 -5.29 -7.68 4.56
N THR A 53 -5.82 -6.50 4.85
CA THR A 53 -6.19 -5.52 3.81
C THR A 53 -5.20 -4.35 3.82
N VAL A 54 -4.58 -4.09 2.68
CA VAL A 54 -3.79 -2.89 2.40
C VAL A 54 -4.69 -1.82 1.83
N THR A 55 -4.74 -0.67 2.46
CA THR A 55 -5.51 0.49 1.98
C THR A 55 -4.57 1.56 1.49
N VAL A 56 -4.72 1.94 0.23
CA VAL A 56 -3.96 3.00 -0.42
C VAL A 56 -4.87 4.21 -0.59
N ILE A 57 -4.47 5.36 -0.05
CA ILE A 57 -5.14 6.64 -0.30
C ILE A 57 -4.34 7.35 -1.40
N GLU A 58 -4.94 7.46 -2.57
CA GLU A 58 -4.37 8.09 -3.76
C GLU A 58 -4.30 9.62 -3.61
N ALA A 59 -3.57 10.26 -4.52
CA ALA A 59 -3.35 11.72 -4.47
C ALA A 59 -4.65 12.53 -4.62
N ASP A 60 -5.65 11.98 -5.29
CA ASP A 60 -6.98 12.55 -5.50
C ASP A 60 -7.93 12.33 -4.30
N GLY A 61 -7.50 11.56 -3.29
CA GLY A 61 -8.32 11.17 -2.14
C GLY A 61 -9.11 9.88 -2.34
N THR A 62 -8.98 9.22 -3.49
CA THR A 62 -9.58 7.91 -3.75
C THR A 62 -8.91 6.86 -2.85
N SER A 63 -9.72 6.06 -2.16
CA SER A 63 -9.22 4.97 -1.32
C SER A 63 -9.37 3.65 -2.07
N THR A 64 -8.25 3.00 -2.36
CA THR A 64 -8.20 1.70 -3.02
C THR A 64 -7.70 0.64 -2.04
N SER A 65 -8.50 -0.40 -1.80
CA SER A 65 -8.17 -1.50 -0.89
C SER A 65 -7.78 -2.76 -1.64
N PHE A 66 -6.79 -3.46 -1.11
CA PHE A 66 -6.27 -4.73 -1.64
C PHE A 66 -6.20 -5.73 -0.51
N ASP A 67 -6.84 -6.88 -0.68
CA ASP A 67 -6.66 -8.00 0.22
C ASP A 67 -5.38 -8.72 -0.20
N VAL A 68 -4.45 -8.83 0.74
CA VAL A 68 -3.14 -9.44 0.52
C VAL A 68 -2.91 -10.54 1.53
N ASP A 69 -2.15 -11.55 1.11
CA ASP A 69 -1.64 -12.58 2.00
C ASP A 69 -0.36 -12.12 2.71
N GLU A 70 0.39 -13.06 3.24
CA GLU A 70 1.66 -12.81 3.90
C GLU A 70 2.73 -12.36 2.89
N GLY A 71 3.70 -11.61 3.38
CA GLY A 71 4.76 -11.07 2.54
C GLY A 71 5.64 -10.07 3.27
N PHE A 72 6.20 -9.13 2.52
CA PHE A 72 7.06 -8.10 3.05
C PHE A 72 6.82 -6.75 2.39
N ILE A 73 7.18 -5.70 3.12
CA ILE A 73 7.21 -4.33 2.63
C ILE A 73 8.62 -3.79 2.64
N SER A 74 8.95 -3.04 1.61
CA SER A 74 10.18 -2.25 1.54
C SER A 74 9.80 -0.82 1.20
N PHE A 75 10.15 0.11 2.07
CA PHE A 75 10.09 1.54 1.79
C PHE A 75 11.50 2.06 1.67
N ASP A 76 11.82 2.71 0.56
CA ASP A 76 13.08 3.42 0.38
C ASP A 76 12.89 4.57 -0.60
N SER A 77 13.63 5.67 -0.44
CA SER A 77 13.62 6.79 -1.40
C SER A 77 12.21 7.26 -1.81
N ASN A 78 11.28 7.30 -0.84
CA ASN A 78 9.87 7.66 -1.04
C ASN A 78 9.09 6.72 -1.99
N LYS A 79 9.53 5.47 -2.08
CA LYS A 79 8.93 4.38 -2.84
C LYS A 79 8.60 3.22 -1.92
N LEU A 80 7.32 2.93 -1.78
CA LEU A 80 6.82 1.74 -1.10
C LEU A 80 6.66 0.60 -2.11
N THR A 81 7.26 -0.53 -1.79
CA THR A 81 7.04 -1.79 -2.48
C THR A 81 6.40 -2.77 -1.49
N VAL A 82 5.25 -3.29 -1.84
CA VAL A 82 4.53 -4.33 -1.10
C VAL A 82 4.62 -5.61 -1.94
N ALA A 83 5.34 -6.60 -1.45
CA ALA A 83 5.51 -7.88 -2.12
C ALA A 83 4.82 -8.97 -1.30
N VAL A 84 3.86 -9.66 -1.92
CA VAL A 84 3.06 -10.70 -1.28
C VAL A 84 2.98 -11.95 -2.14
N GLU A 85 2.62 -13.09 -1.53
CA GLU A 85 2.42 -14.30 -2.32
C GLU A 85 1.20 -14.18 -3.25
N HIS A 86 0.07 -13.77 -2.67
CA HIS A 86 -1.19 -13.57 -3.38
C HIS A 86 -1.81 -12.22 -3.00
N SER A 87 -2.48 -11.62 -3.97
CA SER A 87 -3.28 -10.42 -3.74
C SER A 87 -4.54 -10.42 -4.59
N THR A 88 -5.62 -9.93 -4.01
CA THR A 88 -6.90 -9.69 -4.67
C THR A 88 -7.31 -8.26 -4.45
N LYS A 89 -7.65 -7.54 -5.51
CA LYS A 89 -8.20 -6.20 -5.37
C LYS A 89 -9.56 -6.31 -4.68
N SER A 90 -9.66 -5.75 -3.47
CA SER A 90 -10.90 -5.75 -2.70
C SER A 90 -11.77 -4.61 -3.24
N GLN A 91 -12.37 -4.85 -4.41
CA GLN A 91 -13.38 -3.96 -4.96
C GLN A 91 -14.68 -4.29 -4.25
N TYR A 92 -15.10 -3.44 -3.32
CA TYR A 92 -16.52 -3.39 -2.98
C TYR A 92 -17.27 -3.02 -4.27
N PRO A 93 -18.17 -3.86 -4.80
CA PRO A 93 -19.03 -3.45 -5.89
C PRO A 93 -19.96 -2.36 -5.35
N SER A 94 -19.73 -1.12 -5.77
CA SER A 94 -20.74 -0.07 -5.73
C SER A 94 -21.86 -0.50 -6.69
N GLY A 95 -22.85 -1.21 -6.17
CA GLY A 95 -23.94 -1.77 -6.94
C GLY A 95 -25.02 -2.42 -6.07
N GLN A 96 -25.68 -1.61 -5.22
CA GLN A 96 -27.13 -1.69 -5.02
C GLN A 96 -27.70 -0.29 -5.20
#